data_AF-A0A5C6BVD9-F1
#
_entry.id   AF-A0A5C6BVD9-F1
#
_cell.length_a   1.000
_cell.length_b   1.000
_cell.length_c   1.000
_cell.angle_alpha   90.00
_cell.angle_beta   90.00
_cell.angle_gamma   90.00
#
_symmetry.space_group_name_H-M   'P 1'
#
loop_
_entity.id
_entity.type
_entity.pdbx_description
1 polymer ?
#
loop_
_entity_poly.entity_id
_entity_poly.type
_entity_poly.pdbx_seq_one_letter_code
_entity_poly.pdbx_strand_id
1 'polypeptide(L)'
;MYRSLIRMHDRCDHCALKYERAPGYFLGSIYINYAITAMTMSFSYILFHIVLGYENREVLPPVIAFCLLFPILFVRYARSFWIGLDCYFDPEGFSRDDAADDHSAQYTNPPVPPA
;
A
#
# COMPACT_ATOMS: atom_id res chain seq x y z
N MET A 1 -9.20 8.10 -2.07
CA MET A 1 -7.85 7.48 -2.23
C MET A 1 -7.58 7.03 -3.66
N TYR A 2 -8.35 6.12 -4.27
CA TYR A 2 -8.15 5.71 -5.66
C TYR A 2 -9.18 6.31 -6.62
N ARG A 3 -8.73 6.82 -7.77
CA ARG A 3 -9.57 7.40 -8.83
C ARG A 3 -9.92 6.40 -9.94
N SER A 4 -9.17 5.30 -10.05
CA SER A 4 -9.42 4.19 -10.98
C SER A 4 -8.87 2.87 -10.42
N LEU A 5 -8.90 1.78 -11.19
CA LEU A 5 -8.34 0.47 -10.80
C LEU A 5 -6.85 0.54 -10.46
N ILE A 6 -6.11 1.45 -11.12
CA ILE A 6 -4.65 1.57 -11.00
C ILE A 6 -4.24 2.98 -10.53
N ARG A 7 -5.04 4.01 -10.85
CA ARG A 7 -4.68 5.40 -10.60
C ARG A 7 -5.09 5.84 -9.19
N MET A 8 -4.09 6.19 -8.39
CA MET A 8 -4.24 6.79 -7.07
C MET A 8 -4.25 8.32 -7.20
N HIS A 9 -4.95 9.01 -6.30
CA HIS A 9 -4.85 10.47 -6.20
C HIS A 9 -3.53 10.81 -5.49
N ASP A 10 -2.84 11.89 -5.87
CA ASP A 10 -1.62 12.33 -5.20
C ASP A 10 -1.91 12.91 -3.80
N ARG A 11 -3.06 13.59 -3.68
CA ARG A 11 -3.58 14.19 -2.44
C ARG A 11 -5.01 13.74 -2.16
N CYS A 12 -5.43 13.81 -0.89
CA CYS A 12 -6.80 13.54 -0.48
C CYS A 12 -7.72 14.73 -0.83
N ASP A 13 -8.85 14.48 -1.49
CA ASP A 13 -9.80 15.55 -1.86
C ASP A 13 -10.47 16.25 -0.66
N HIS A 14 -10.52 15.60 0.51
CA HIS A 14 -11.19 16.13 1.70
C HIS A 14 -10.24 16.84 2.67
N CYS A 15 -9.01 16.35 2.82
CA CYS A 15 -8.03 16.89 3.78
C CYS A 15 -6.73 17.39 3.13
N ALA A 16 -6.61 17.34 1.80
CA ALA A 16 -5.42 17.73 1.02
C ALA A 16 -4.11 16.98 1.37
N LEU A 17 -4.16 15.99 2.26
CA LEU A 17 -3.05 15.15 2.70
C LEU A 17 -2.38 14.48 1.51
N LYS A 18 -1.05 14.59 1.41
CA LYS A 18 -0.25 13.91 0.38
C LYS A 18 -0.10 12.43 0.72
N TYR A 19 -0.55 11.55 -0.18
CA TYR A 19 -0.48 10.10 0.08
C TYR A 19 0.93 9.51 -0.12
N GLU A 20 1.73 10.09 -1.02
CA GLU A 20 3.13 9.72 -1.22
C GLU A 20 4.04 10.81 -0.63
N ARG A 21 4.49 10.61 0.61
CA ARG A 21 5.33 11.58 1.35
C ARG A 21 6.75 11.67 0.78
N ALA A 22 7.31 10.54 0.36
CA ALA A 22 8.68 10.43 -0.14
C ALA A 22 8.75 9.42 -1.31
N PRO A 23 9.75 9.55 -2.21
CA PRO A 23 9.96 8.56 -3.26
C PRO A 23 10.19 7.18 -2.62
N GLY A 24 9.38 6.20 -3.03
CA GLY A 24 9.46 4.84 -2.50
C GLY A 24 8.71 4.60 -1.19
N TYR A 25 7.87 5.53 -0.73
CA TYR A 25 7.04 5.38 0.48
C TYR A 25 6.25 4.05 0.52
N PHE A 26 5.79 3.56 -0.63
CA PHE A 26 5.03 2.32 -0.72
C PHE A 26 5.86 1.03 -0.62
N LEU A 27 7.18 1.09 -0.40
CA LEU A 27 7.99 -0.11 -0.18
C LEU A 27 7.47 -0.91 1.01
N GLY A 28 7.08 -0.23 2.10
CA GLY A 28 6.50 -0.88 3.27
C GLY A 28 5.21 -1.65 2.95
N SER A 29 4.33 -1.07 2.14
CA SER A 29 3.12 -1.76 1.67
C SER A 29 3.41 -3.01 0.84
N ILE A 30 4.50 -3.02 0.07
CA ILE A 30 4.95 -4.19 -0.70
C ILE A 30 5.42 -5.30 0.26
N TYR A 31 6.18 -4.96 1.30
CA TYR A 31 6.59 -5.93 2.33
C TYR A 31 5.40 -6.54 3.06
N ILE A 32 4.38 -5.75 3.41
CA ILE A 32 3.15 -6.25 4.04
C ILE A 32 2.42 -7.22 3.11
N ASN A 33 2.25 -6.84 1.85
CA ASN A 33 1.62 -7.70 0.85
C ASN A 33 2.38 -9.03 0.68
N TYR A 34 3.70 -8.96 0.57
CA TYR A 34 4.56 -10.12 0.45
C TYR A 34 4.47 -11.03 1.68
N ALA A 35 4.55 -10.48 2.89
CA ALA A 35 4.48 -11.23 4.14
C ALA A 35 3.15 -12.00 4.25
N ILE A 36 2.02 -11.34 3.99
CA ILE A 36 0.70 -11.96 4.05
C ILE A 36 0.55 -13.03 2.97
N THR A 37 1.02 -12.76 1.75
CA THR A 37 0.97 -13.73 0.64
C THR A 37 1.79 -14.97 0.99
N ALA A 38 3.02 -14.80 1.45
CA ALA A 38 3.92 -15.89 1.81
C ALA A 38 3.38 -16.71 2.97
N MET A 39 2.89 -16.06 4.04
CA MET A 39 2.27 -16.75 5.17
C MET A 39 1.06 -17.57 4.74
N THR A 40 0.17 -16.99 3.92
CA THR A 40 -1.03 -17.69 3.43
C THR A 40 -0.67 -18.85 2.50
N MET A 41 0.32 -18.67 1.63
CA MET A 41 0.82 -19.71 0.74
C MET A 41 1.41 -20.87 1.55
N SER A 42 2.32 -20.59 2.49
CA SER A 42 2.93 -21.62 3.34
C SER A 42 1.89 -22.34 4.19
N PHE A 43 0.93 -21.62 4.77
CA PHE A 43 -0.14 -22.21 5.57
C PHE A 43 -1.05 -23.12 4.74
N SER A 44 -1.47 -22.66 3.56
CA SER A 44 -2.31 -23.46 2.66
C SER A 44 -1.60 -24.74 2.20
N TYR A 45 -0.32 -24.66 1.82
CA TYR A 45 0.45 -25.84 1.44
C TYR A 45 0.58 -26.86 2.58
N ILE A 46 0.91 -26.40 3.79
CA ILE A 46 0.98 -27.27 4.99
C ILE A 46 -0.38 -27.92 5.26
N LEU A 47 -1.47 -27.15 5.20
CA LEU A 47 -2.81 -27.65 5.46
C LEU A 47 -3.23 -28.72 4.43
N PHE A 48 -3.06 -28.47 3.13
CA PHE A 48 -3.51 -29.41 2.10
C PHE A 48 -2.60 -30.64 1.99
N HIS A 49 -1.28 -30.47 2.05
CA HIS A 49 -0.35 -31.57 1.86
C HIS A 49 -0.13 -32.39 3.14
N ILE A 50 0.07 -31.74 4.29
CA ILE A 50 0.44 -32.43 5.54
C ILE A 50 -0.81 -32.88 6.32
N VAL A 51 -1.83 -32.04 6.42
CA VAL A 51 -3.02 -32.35 7.25
C VAL A 51 -4.04 -33.18 6.46
N LEU A 52 -4.28 -32.84 5.20
CA LEU A 52 -5.31 -33.49 4.37
C LEU A 52 -4.75 -34.60 3.45
N GLY A 53 -3.43 -34.71 3.31
CA GLY A 53 -2.78 -35.80 2.57
C GLY A 53 -2.95 -35.74 1.05
N TYR A 54 -3.27 -34.56 0.49
CA TYR A 54 -3.37 -34.39 -0.97
C TYR A 54 -1.98 -34.52 -1.64
N GLU A 55 -1.97 -35.09 -2.85
CA GLU A 55 -0.73 -35.18 -3.61
C GLU A 55 -0.28 -33.81 -4.15
N ASN A 56 1.04 -33.65 -4.31
CA ASN A 56 1.64 -32.40 -4.82
C ASN A 56 1.06 -31.95 -6.16
N ARG A 57 0.64 -32.87 -7.03
CA ARG A 57 0.01 -32.55 -8.33
C ARG A 57 -1.32 -31.81 -8.19
N GLU A 58 -2.05 -32.04 -7.10
CA GLU A 58 -3.36 -31.42 -6.86
C GLU A 58 -3.22 -30.09 -6.12
N VAL A 59 -2.22 -29.97 -5.24
CA VAL A 59 -1.99 -28.78 -4.41
C VAL A 59 -1.20 -27.68 -5.12
N LEU A 60 -0.23 -28.01 -5.98
CA LEU A 60 0.62 -27.01 -6.63
C LEU A 60 -0.15 -26.02 -7.52
N PRO A 61 -1.01 -26.46 -8.46
CA PRO A 61 -1.70 -25.55 -9.37
C PRO A 61 -2.53 -24.46 -8.66
N PRO A 62 -3.40 -24.78 -7.67
CA PRO A 62 -4.17 -23.75 -6.98
C PRO A 62 -3.30 -22.85 -6.10
N VAL A 63 -2.24 -23.38 -5.46
CA VAL A 63 -1.33 -22.56 -4.63
C VAL A 63 -0.54 -21.56 -5.49
N ILE A 64 -0.06 -21.98 -6.67
CA ILE A 64 0.61 -21.08 -7.61
C ILE A 64 -0.36 -20.03 -8.15
N ALA A 65 -1.57 -20.43 -8.54
CA ALA A 65 -2.59 -19.49 -9.00
C ALA A 65 -2.93 -18.45 -7.91
N PHE A 66 -3.08 -18.90 -6.66
CA PHE A 66 -3.29 -18.01 -5.52
C PHE A 66 -2.11 -17.04 -5.34
N CYS A 67 -0.87 -17.53 -5.39
CA CYS A 67 0.34 -16.72 -5.22
C CYS A 67 0.46 -15.61 -6.28
N LEU A 68 -0.09 -15.80 -7.48
CA LEU A 68 -0.10 -14.78 -8.52
C LEU A 68 -1.29 -13.82 -8.40
N LEU A 69 -2.48 -14.32 -8.11
CA LEU A 69 -3.70 -13.51 -8.11
C LEU A 69 -3.88 -12.70 -6.81
N PHE A 70 -3.58 -13.32 -5.67
CA PHE A 70 -3.78 -12.70 -4.37
C PHE A 70 -3.00 -11.38 -4.20
N PRO A 71 -1.69 -11.28 -4.46
CA PRO A 71 -0.96 -10.02 -4.24
C PRO A 71 -1.42 -8.90 -5.19
N ILE A 72 -1.91 -9.23 -6.39
CA ILE A 72 -2.46 -8.25 -7.34
C ILE A 72 -3.75 -7.64 -6.80
N LEU A 73 -4.61 -8.46 -6.19
CA LEU A 73 -5.85 -8.00 -5.56
C LEU A 73 -5.57 -7.29 -4.23
N PHE A 74 -4.58 -7.77 -3.48
CA PHE A 74 -4.29 -7.32 -2.12
C PHE A 74 -3.46 -6.04 -2.04
N VAL A 75 -2.72 -5.66 -3.10
CA VAL A 75 -1.86 -4.46 -3.11
C VAL A 75 -2.61 -3.18 -2.70
N ARG A 76 -3.90 -3.07 -3.05
CA ARG A 76 -4.72 -1.89 -2.69
C ARG A 76 -4.96 -1.83 -1.19
N TYR A 77 -5.31 -2.97 -0.60
CA TYR A 77 -5.52 -3.09 0.84
C TYR A 77 -4.20 -2.90 1.59
N ALA A 78 -3.10 -3.46 1.10
CA ALA A 78 -1.79 -3.26 1.69
C ALA A 78 -1.35 -1.79 1.70
N ARG A 79 -1.62 -1.03 0.62
CA ARG A 79 -1.33 0.41 0.57
C ARG A 79 -2.21 1.22 1.51
N SER A 80 -3.51 0.93 1.57
CA SER A 80 -4.42 1.61 2.50
C SER A 80 -4.06 1.30 3.96
N PHE A 81 -3.72 0.05 4.26
CA PHE A 81 -3.28 -0.36 5.59
C PHE A 81 -1.96 0.30 5.99
N TRP A 82 -0.98 0.36 5.08
CA TRP A 82 0.30 1.03 5.31
C TRP A 82 0.13 2.50 5.70
N ILE A 83 -0.70 3.26 4.96
CA ILE A 83 -0.97 4.67 5.28
C ILE A 83 -1.66 4.83 6.64
N GLY A 84 -2.62 3.95 6.95
CA GLY A 84 -3.28 3.97 8.26
C GLY A 84 -2.32 3.67 9.41
N LEU A 85 -1.43 2.69 9.21
CA LEU A 85 -0.39 2.32 10.16
C LEU A 85 0.60 3.47 10.39
N ASP A 86 1.08 4.07 9.31
CA ASP A 86 2.02 5.20 9.34
C ASP A 86 1.39 6.42 10.04
N CYS A 87 0.13 6.74 9.73
CA CYS A 87 -0.61 7.83 10.37
C CYS A 87 -0.84 7.60 11.86
N TYR A 88 -1.04 6.34 12.26
CA TYR A 88 -1.19 5.97 13.66
C TYR A 88 0.14 6.08 14.45
N PHE A 89 1.27 5.69 13.84
CA PHE A 89 2.57 5.73 14.51
C PHE A 89 3.21 7.12 14.52
N ASP A 90 3.01 7.92 13.48
CA ASP A 90 3.63 9.25 13.34
C ASP A 90 2.63 10.32 12.87
N PRO A 91 1.61 10.66 13.67
CA PRO A 91 0.62 11.68 13.31
C PRO A 91 1.24 13.09 13.19
N GLU A 92 2.29 13.38 13.98
CA GLU A 92 2.99 14.67 13.95
C GLU A 92 3.79 14.86 12.66
N GLY A 93 4.46 13.79 12.18
CA GLY A 93 5.18 13.83 10.92
C GLY A 93 4.29 14.16 9.74
N PHE A 94 3.07 13.60 9.67
CA PHE A 94 2.11 13.94 8.62
C PHE A 94 1.81 15.43 8.56
N SER A 95 1.58 16.07 9.71
CA SER A 95 1.31 17.52 9.78
C SER A 95 2.51 18.35 9.34
N ARG A 96 3.73 17.93 9.70
CA ARG A 96 4.97 18.63 9.33
C ARG A 96 5.25 18.57 7.84
N ASP A 97 5.04 17.41 7.22
CA ASP A 97 5.31 17.23 5.79
C ASP A 97 4.30 18.00 4.93
N ASP A 98 3.04 18.06 5.34
CA ASP A 98 2.02 18.88 4.65
C ASP A 98 2.38 20.38 4.71
N ALA A 99 2.84 20.87 5.88
CA ALA A 99 3.28 22.26 6.04
C ALA A 99 4.54 22.58 5.23
N ALA A 100 5.49 21.63 5.14
CA ALA A 100 6.69 21.79 4.32
C ALA A 100 6.36 21.85 2.82
N ASP A 101 5.40 21.04 2.35
CA ASP A 101 4.96 21.06 0.94
C ASP A 101 4.28 22.39 0.61
N ASP A 102 3.44 22.95 1.50
CA ASP A 102 2.79 24.26 1.31
C ASP A 102 3.81 25.42 1.25
N HIS A 103 4.78 25.42 2.18
CA HIS A 103 5.84 26.44 2.19
C HIS A 103 6.75 26.37 0.94
N SER A 104 6.93 25.18 0.36
CA SER A 104 7.64 25.00 -0.91
C SER A 104 6.82 25.47 -2.12
N ALA A 105 5.50 25.29 -2.07
CA ALA A 105 4.58 25.78 -3.11
C ALA A 105 4.54 27.31 -3.17
N GLN A 106 4.58 27.99 -2.00
CA GLN A 106 4.62 29.45 -1.91
C GLN A 106 5.88 30.07 -2.55
N TYR A 107 7.02 29.40 -2.50
CA TYR A 107 8.27 29.90 -3.12
C TYR A 107 8.32 29.65 -4.63
N THR A 108 7.73 28.54 -5.09
CA THR A 108 7.66 28.22 -6.53
C THR A 108 6.58 29.00 -7.26
N ASN A 109 5.51 29.42 -6.57
CA ASN A 109 4.49 30.33 -7.08
C ASN A 109 4.37 31.53 -6.13
N PRO A 110 5.25 32.55 -6.25
CA PRO A 110 5.14 33.72 -5.40
C PRO A 110 3.77 34.40 -5.61
N PRO A 111 3.16 34.94 -4.55
CA PRO A 111 1.88 35.62 -4.65
C PRO A 111 2.02 36.78 -5.62
N VAL A 112 1.21 36.78 -6.68
CA VAL A 112 1.15 37.90 -7.62
C VAL A 112 0.67 39.11 -6.82
N PRO A 113 1.45 40.22 -6.76
CA PRO A 113 1.04 41.39 -6.01
C PRO A 113 -0.30 41.89 -6.55
N PRO A 114 -1.21 42.38 -5.68
CA PRO A 114 -2.44 43.00 -6.14
C PRO A 114 -2.11 44.18 -7.06
N ALA A 115 -2.81 44.24 -8.20
CA ALA A 115 -2.65 45.26 -9.23
C ALA A 115 -2.98 46.67 -8.74
#